data_AF-A0AAW4BSN4-F1
#
_entry.id   AF-A0AAW4BSN4-F1
#
_cell.length_a   1.000
_cell.length_b   1.000
_cell.length_c   1.000
_cell.angle_alpha   90.00
_cell.angle_beta   90.00
_cell.angle_gamma   90.00
#
_symmetry.space_group_name_H-M   'P 1'
#
loop_
_entity.id
_entity.type
_entity.pdbx_description
1 polymer ?
#
loop_
_entity_poly.entity_id
_entity_poly.type
_entity_poly.pdbx_seq_one_letter_code
_entity_poly.pdbx_strand_id
1 'polypeptide(L)'
;NGQGDYLLCSYHGIPKRYADNGDIYPQHCQKTTELLAQELGLNADQIGMTYQSIFGREEWLQPYTDKTLEALPSRGIKKLDIITPAFSVDCLETLEEIAEQ
;
A
#
# COMPACT_ATOMS: atom_id res chain seq x y z
N ASN A 1 6.67 -1.70 -23.41
CA ASN A 1 5.53 -1.97 -22.51
C ASN A 1 5.96 -1.55 -21.13
N GLY A 2 5.57 -0.34 -20.71
CA GLY A 2 6.08 0.36 -19.53
C GLY A 2 5.58 -0.17 -18.20
N GLN A 3 5.69 -1.48 -17.97
CA GLN A 3 5.41 -2.09 -16.68
C GLN A 3 6.48 -1.64 -15.67
N GLY A 4 6.08 -1.13 -14.51
CA GLY A 4 6.98 -0.82 -13.41
C GLY A 4 7.71 -2.07 -12.90
N ASP A 5 8.81 -1.85 -12.18
CA ASP A 5 9.58 -2.95 -11.56
C ASP A 5 8.81 -3.53 -10.36
N TYR A 6 7.89 -2.75 -9.77
CA TYR A 6 7.12 -3.09 -8.58
C TYR A 6 5.75 -2.40 -8.58
N LEU A 7 4.71 -3.10 -8.14
CA LEU A 7 3.37 -2.57 -7.89
C LEU A 7 3.12 -2.45 -6.37
N LEU A 8 2.86 -1.23 -5.89
CA LEU A 8 2.53 -0.97 -4.50
C LEU A 8 1.04 -0.66 -4.32
N CYS A 9 0.35 -1.49 -3.55
CA CYS A 9 -1.03 -1.27 -3.14
C CYS A 9 -1.05 -0.45 -1.84
N SER A 10 -1.33 0.85 -1.94
CA SER A 10 -1.39 1.75 -0.78
C SER A 10 -2.81 1.84 -0.23
N TYR A 11 -3.01 1.42 1.01
CA TYR A 11 -4.30 1.43 1.70
C TYR A 11 -4.34 2.53 2.77
N HIS A 12 -5.51 3.07 3.10
CA HIS A 12 -5.60 4.00 4.22
C HIS A 12 -5.33 3.26 5.54
N GLY A 13 -4.45 3.79 6.38
CA GLY A 13 -4.14 3.20 7.67
C GLY A 13 -5.32 3.24 8.62
N ILE A 14 -5.35 2.28 9.55
CA ILE A 14 -6.19 2.38 10.74
C ILE A 14 -5.33 2.17 11.98
N PRO A 15 -5.72 2.72 13.15
CA PRO A 15 -5.08 2.39 14.41
C PRO A 15 -5.02 0.88 14.63
N LYS A 16 -3.85 0.37 15.05
CA LYS A 16 -3.60 -1.05 15.26
C LYS A 16 -4.60 -1.67 16.24
N ARG A 17 -5.05 -0.90 17.24
CA ARG A 17 -6.05 -1.37 18.21
C ARG A 17 -7.36 -1.85 17.57
N TYR A 18 -7.76 -1.31 16.42
CA TYR A 18 -8.99 -1.76 15.75
C TYR A 18 -8.82 -3.17 15.19
N ALA A 19 -7.70 -3.45 14.52
CA ALA A 19 -7.37 -4.79 14.10
C ALA A 19 -7.24 -5.76 15.28
N ASP A 20 -6.59 -5.34 16.38
CA ASP A 20 -6.46 -6.15 17.58
C ASP A 20 -7.81 -6.44 18.26
N ASN A 21 -8.79 -5.54 18.07
CA ASN A 21 -10.17 -5.71 18.54
C ASN A 21 -11.07 -6.48 17.55
N GLY A 22 -10.50 -7.05 16.48
CA GLY A 22 -11.20 -7.94 15.56
C GLY A 22 -11.69 -7.29 14.27
N ASP A 23 -11.25 -6.08 13.94
CA ASP A 23 -11.50 -5.51 12.62
C ASP A 23 -10.84 -6.37 11.52
N ILE A 24 -11.62 -6.72 10.49
CA ILE A 24 -11.22 -7.58 9.38
C ILE A 24 -10.52 -6.83 8.24
N TYR A 25 -10.40 -5.51 8.35
CA TYR A 25 -9.79 -4.63 7.35
C TYR A 25 -8.39 -5.08 6.90
N PRO A 26 -7.43 -5.41 7.79
CA PRO A 26 -6.11 -5.88 7.36
C PRO A 26 -6.16 -7.13 6.48
N GLN A 27 -7.04 -8.08 6.83
CA GLN A 27 -7.20 -9.34 6.10
C GLN A 27 -7.81 -9.08 4.72
N HIS A 28 -8.73 -8.11 4.59
CA HIS A 28 -9.28 -7.70 3.30
C HIS A 28 -8.22 -7.02 2.42
N CYS A 29 -7.40 -6.12 2.96
CA CYS A 29 -6.28 -5.51 2.22
C CYS A 29 -5.30 -6.57 1.70
N GLN A 30 -4.88 -7.48 2.58
CA GLN A 30 -3.99 -8.57 2.22
C GLN A 30 -4.61 -9.46 1.14
N LYS A 31 -5.88 -9.87 1.32
CA LYS A 31 -6.55 -10.75 0.36
C LYS A 31 -6.73 -10.09 -1.01
N THR A 32 -7.01 -8.80 -1.02
CA THR A 32 -7.13 -8.01 -2.26
C THR A 32 -5.78 -7.97 -2.99
N THR A 33 -4.68 -7.70 -2.28
CA THR A 33 -3.33 -7.67 -2.86
C THR A 33 -2.94 -9.05 -3.41
N GLU A 34 -3.21 -10.13 -2.68
CA GLU A 34 -2.96 -11.51 -3.12
C GLU A 34 -3.71 -11.87 -4.41
N LEU A 35 -5.01 -11.56 -4.46
CA LEU A 35 -5.85 -11.85 -5.64
C LEU A 35 -5.43 -11.00 -6.84
N LEU A 36 -5.03 -9.75 -6.61
CA LEU A 36 -4.51 -8.88 -7.66
C LEU A 36 -3.18 -9.41 -8.23
N ALA A 37 -2.27 -9.86 -7.35
CA ALA A 37 -1.02 -10.49 -7.77
C ALA A 37 -1.28 -11.70 -8.68
N GLN A 38 -2.24 -12.55 -8.30
CA GLN A 38 -2.62 -13.72 -9.07
C GLN A 38 -3.19 -13.35 -10.45
N GLU A 39 -4.10 -12.38 -10.51
CA GLU A 39 -4.74 -11.95 -11.76
C GLU A 39 -3.74 -11.31 -12.73
N LEU A 40 -2.77 -10.57 -12.20
CA LEU A 40 -1.73 -9.90 -12.99
C LEU A 40 -0.49 -10.77 -13.27
N GLY A 41 -0.43 -11.98 -12.71
CA GLY A 41 0.73 -12.87 -12.84
C GLY A 41 2.01 -12.33 -12.17
N LEU A 42 1.88 -11.50 -11.14
CA LEU A 42 2.99 -10.91 -10.39
C LEU A 42 3.43 -11.84 -9.26
N ASN A 43 4.74 -11.93 -9.03
CA ASN A 43 5.29 -12.63 -7.87
C ASN A 43 5.45 -11.71 -6.66
N ALA A 44 5.80 -12.28 -5.49
CA ALA A 44 5.93 -11.54 -4.23
C ALA A 44 7.04 -10.46 -4.22
N ASP A 45 8.00 -10.53 -5.15
CA ASP A 45 9.04 -9.50 -5.30
C ASP A 45 8.60 -8.35 -6.22
N GLN A 46 7.45 -8.49 -6.90
CA GLN A 46 6.91 -7.54 -7.88
C GLN A 46 5.66 -6.82 -7.39
N ILE A 47 5.08 -7.22 -6.26
CA ILE A 47 3.90 -6.58 -5.67
C ILE A 47 3.95 -6.60 -4.15
N GLY A 48 3.45 -5.55 -3.51
CA GLY A 48 3.19 -5.55 -2.08
C GLY A 48 2.15 -4.51 -1.68
N MET A 49 1.92 -4.38 -0.38
CA MET A 49 0.95 -3.43 0.17
C MET A 49 1.51 -2.65 1.35
N THR A 50 0.99 -1.44 1.54
CA THR A 50 1.31 -0.53 2.63
C THR A 50 0.09 0.20 3.15
N TYR A 51 0.25 0.89 4.28
CA TYR A 51 -0.73 1.79 4.88
C TYR A 51 -0.22 3.24 4.86
N GLN A 52 -1.03 4.15 4.33
CA GLN A 52 -0.78 5.60 4.24
C GLN A 52 -1.67 6.39 5.21
N SER A 53 -1.50 7.72 5.23
CA SER A 53 -2.35 8.65 6.00
C SER A 53 -2.37 8.33 7.51
N ILE A 54 -1.19 8.09 8.08
CA ILE A 54 -0.98 7.82 9.51
C ILE A 54 -0.96 9.15 10.28
N PHE A 55 -1.80 9.28 11.32
CA PHE A 55 -1.87 10.51 12.13
C PHE A 55 -1.71 10.24 13.62
N GLY A 56 -1.06 11.19 14.32
CA GLY A 56 -0.92 11.14 15.77
C GLY A 56 0.20 10.21 16.27
N ARG A 57 0.15 9.83 17.55
CA ARG A 57 1.22 9.08 18.24
C ARG A 57 0.85 7.63 18.57
N GLU A 58 -0.38 7.21 18.28
CA GLU A 58 -0.77 5.81 18.48
C GLU A 58 -0.10 4.92 17.44
N GLU A 59 -0.07 3.60 17.68
CA GLU A 59 0.47 2.65 16.70
C GLU A 59 -0.60 2.33 15.65
N TRP A 60 -0.19 2.34 14.38
CA TRP A 60 -1.05 2.04 13.25
C TRP A 60 -0.61 0.77 12.54
N LEU A 61 -1.44 0.29 11.62
CA LEU A 61 -1.07 -0.85 10.80
C LEU A 61 0.16 -0.57 9.94
N GLN A 62 1.01 -1.59 9.85
CA GLN A 62 2.26 -1.59 9.11
C GLN A 62 2.17 -2.61 7.97
N PRO A 63 2.94 -2.44 6.87
CA PRO A 63 4.03 -1.47 6.70
C PRO A 63 3.55 -0.07 6.28
N TYR A 64 4.28 0.98 6.69
CA TYR A 64 3.95 2.36 6.30
C TYR A 64 4.40 2.69 4.88
N THR A 65 3.59 3.44 4.14
CA THR A 65 3.87 3.80 2.73
C THR A 65 5.17 4.60 2.60
N ASP A 66 5.34 5.67 3.39
CA ASP A 66 6.55 6.52 3.39
C ASP A 66 7.84 5.72 3.61
N LYS A 67 7.86 4.85 4.62
CA LYS A 67 9.02 4.01 4.95
C LYS A 67 9.30 2.93 3.93
N THR A 68 8.25 2.44 3.28
CA THR A 68 8.42 1.48 2.19
C THR A 68 9.03 2.19 0.98
N LEU A 69 8.50 3.35 0.58
CA LEU A 69 9.03 4.15 -0.52
C LEU A 69 10.51 4.53 -0.31
N GLU A 70 10.90 4.94 0.90
CA GLU A 70 12.30 5.20 1.26
C GLU A 70 13.20 3.96 1.08
N ALA A 71 12.67 2.75 1.31
CA ALA A 71 13.43 1.50 1.25
C ALA A 71 13.53 0.88 -0.15
N LEU A 72 12.56 1.12 -1.04
CA LEU A 72 12.49 0.48 -2.37
C LEU A 72 13.73 0.73 -3.25
N PRO A 73 14.32 1.94 -3.31
CA PRO A 73 15.54 2.18 -4.10
C PRO A 73 16.72 1.30 -3.67
N SER A 74 16.84 1.03 -2.37
CA SER A 74 17.92 0.16 -1.84
C SER A 74 17.77 -1.31 -2.29
N ARG A 75 16.56 -1.72 -2.65
CA ARG A 75 16.24 -3.03 -3.23
C ARG A 75 16.45 -3.08 -4.75
N GLY A 76 16.90 -1.97 -5.36
CA GLY A 76 17.12 -1.88 -6.81
C GLY A 76 15.86 -1.57 -7.62
N ILE A 77 14.72 -1.30 -6.97
CA ILE A 77 13.46 -0.92 -7.61
C ILE A 77 13.57 0.55 -8.04
N LYS A 78 13.46 0.83 -9.34
CA LYS A 78 13.64 2.17 -9.91
C LYS A 78 12.38 2.70 -10.59
N LYS A 79 11.45 1.81 -10.93
CA LYS A 79 10.12 2.15 -11.45
C LYS A 79 9.07 1.53 -10.57
N LEU A 80 8.19 2.36 -10.05
CA LEU A 80 7.14 1.99 -9.13
C LEU A 80 5.80 2.40 -9.71
N ASP A 81 4.86 1.46 -9.75
CA ASP A 81 3.45 1.75 -9.97
C ASP A 81 2.74 1.73 -8.61
N ILE A 82 1.92 2.74 -8.31
CA ILE A 82 1.15 2.81 -7.06
C ILE A 82 -0.33 2.80 -7.39
N ILE A 83 -1.11 2.01 -6.66
CA ILE A 83 -2.58 2.01 -6.71
C ILE A 83 -3.17 2.14 -5.30
N THR A 84 -4.39 2.64 -5.20
CA THR A 84 -5.11 2.85 -3.94
C THR A 84 -6.43 2.08 -3.91
N PRO A 85 -6.43 0.75 -3.69
CA PRO A 85 -7.60 -0.09 -3.91
C PRO A 85 -8.76 0.15 -2.93
N ALA A 86 -8.50 0.84 -1.80
CA ALA A 86 -9.51 1.19 -0.81
C ALA A 86 -10.35 2.43 -1.19
N PHE A 87 -10.03 3.12 -2.29
CA PHE A 87 -10.78 4.26 -2.78
C PHE A 87 -11.25 4.02 -4.22
N SER A 88 -12.58 3.97 -4.41
CA SER A 88 -13.19 3.74 -5.73
C SER A 88 -13.21 4.99 -6.62
N VAL A 89 -12.76 6.14 -6.11
CA VAL A 89 -12.74 7.44 -6.78
C VAL A 89 -11.48 8.21 -6.38
N ASP A 90 -11.00 9.09 -7.26
CA ASP A 90 -9.91 10.01 -6.90
C ASP A 90 -10.31 10.84 -5.68
N CYS A 91 -9.50 10.76 -4.63
CA CYS A 91 -9.68 11.50 -3.39
C CYS A 91 -8.46 12.40 -3.16
N LEU A 92 -8.54 13.28 -2.16
CA LEU A 92 -7.44 14.17 -1.80
C LEU A 92 -6.14 13.38 -1.56
N GLU A 93 -6.25 12.14 -1.05
CA GLU A 93 -5.13 11.22 -0.86
C GLU A 93 -4.43 10.79 -2.17
N THR A 94 -5.12 10.71 -3.33
CA THR A 94 -4.48 10.31 -4.60
C THR A 94 -3.83 11.49 -5.34
N LEU A 95 -4.41 12.68 -5.24
CA LEU A 95 -3.95 13.85 -5.99
C LEU A 95 -2.89 14.68 -5.27
N GLU A 96 -2.90 14.74 -3.93
CA GLU A 96 -1.94 15.53 -3.16
C GLU A 96 -0.90 14.63 -2.45
N GLU A 97 -1.30 13.59 -1.71
CA GLU A 97 -0.33 12.80 -0.92
C GLU A 97 0.58 11.89 -1.76
N ILE A 98 0.07 11.24 -2.81
CA ILE A 98 0.90 10.39 -3.69
C ILE A 98 1.72 11.21 -4.70
N ALA A 99 1.25 12.39 -5.10
CA ALA A 99 1.96 13.25 -6.04
C ALA A 99 3.09 14.08 -5.39
N GLU A 100 2.98 14.36 -4.09
CA GLU A 100 3.98 15.12 -3.32
C GLU A 100 5.01 14.23 -2.58
N GLN A 101 4.83 12.91 -2.55
CA GLN A 101 5.81 11.93 -2.04
C GLN A 101 6.89 11.59 -3.07
#